data_AF-A0A931F216-F1
#
_entry.id   AF-A0A931F216-F1
#
_cell.length_a   1.000
_cell.length_b   1.000
_cell.length_c   1.000
_cell.angle_alpha   90.00
_cell.angle_beta   90.00
_cell.angle_gamma   90.00
#
_symmetry.space_group_name_H-M   'P 1'
#
loop_
_entity.id
_entity.type
_entity.pdbx_description
1 polymer ?
#
loop_
_entity_poly.entity_id
_entity_poly.type
_entity_poly.pdbx_seq_one_letter_code
_entity_poly.pdbx_strand_id
1 'polypeptide(L)'
;MPDEDKKRAAYRTLVDRVLNGEGRASAEQRARAFSNDGLLPPLDALIGKVADRPAQVTEEDLAAAEASGCTEDQLFELVICAAVGQSARLYEAGLAALAEATLKGRPDHAT
;
A
#
# COMPACT_ATOMS: atom_id res chain seq x y z
N MET A 1 -13.38 9.87 19.74
CA MET A 1 -13.17 11.20 19.15
C MET A 1 -13.83 11.20 17.78
N PRO A 2 -14.85 12.04 17.53
CA PRO A 2 -15.62 11.99 16.28
C PRO A 2 -14.78 12.20 15.01
N ASP A 3 -13.64 12.87 15.13
CA ASP A 3 -12.71 13.15 14.02
C ASP A 3 -11.83 11.95 13.65
N GLU A 4 -11.38 11.17 14.63
CA GLU A 4 -10.60 9.95 14.38
C GLU A 4 -11.44 8.87 13.68
N ASP A 5 -12.71 8.77 14.06
CA ASP A 5 -13.66 7.84 13.44
C ASP A 5 -13.90 8.20 11.96
N LYS A 6 -13.97 9.50 11.64
CA LYS A 6 -14.06 9.99 10.26
C LYS A 6 -12.80 9.68 9.45
N LYS A 7 -11.60 9.92 10.00
CA LYS A 7 -10.33 9.61 9.33
C LYS A 7 -10.21 8.12 9.02
N ARG A 8 -10.59 7.26 9.97
CA ARG A 8 -10.59 5.80 9.79
C ARG A 8 -11.60 5.35 8.74
N ALA A 9 -12.80 5.95 8.71
CA ALA A 9 -13.78 5.68 7.67
C ALA A 9 -13.27 6.11 6.28
N ALA A 10 -12.69 7.31 6.17
CA ALA A 10 -12.12 7.80 4.91
C ALA A 10 -10.98 6.90 4.40
N TYR A 11 -10.10 6.44 5.29
CA TYR A 11 -9.04 5.49 4.96
C TYR A 11 -9.60 4.17 4.42
N ARG A 12 -10.61 3.59 5.07
CA ARG A 12 -11.25 2.34 4.59
C ARG A 12 -11.88 2.51 3.21
N THR A 13 -12.55 3.63 2.98
CA THR A 13 -13.12 3.96 1.67
C THR A 13 -12.04 4.14 0.60
N LEU A 14 -10.91 4.75 0.94
CA LEU A 14 -9.76 4.88 0.04
C LEU A 14 -9.22 3.50 -0.35
N VAL A 15 -8.93 2.63 0.63
CA VAL A 15 -8.41 1.28 0.39
C VAL A 15 -9.37 0.46 -0.47
N ASP A 16 -10.68 0.51 -0.18
CA ASP A 16 -11.69 -0.18 -0.97
C ASP A 16 -11.72 0.30 -2.42
N ARG A 17 -11.67 1.62 -2.66
CA ARG A 17 -11.65 2.16 -4.02
C ARG A 17 -10.39 1.79 -4.78
N VAL A 18 -9.23 1.80 -4.12
CA VAL A 18 -7.95 1.41 -4.73
C VAL A 18 -7.98 -0.05 -5.17
N LEU A 19 -8.59 -0.95 -4.39
CA LEU A 19 -8.65 -2.39 -4.68
C LEU A 19 -9.79 -2.80 -5.62
N ASN A 20 -10.97 -2.20 -5.44
CA ASN A 20 -12.22 -2.68 -6.02
C ASN A 20 -12.91 -1.66 -6.93
N GLY A 21 -12.44 -0.41 -6.96
CA GLY A 21 -12.99 0.64 -7.83
C GLY A 21 -12.79 0.36 -9.31
N GLU A 22 -13.40 1.16 -10.18
CA GLU A 22 -13.21 1.06 -11.63
C GLU A 22 -11.74 1.33 -12.00
N GLY A 23 -11.21 0.53 -12.94
CA GLY A 23 -9.82 0.61 -13.38
C GLY A 23 -9.55 -0.28 -14.59
N ARG A 24 -8.41 -0.05 -15.24
CA ARG A 24 -7.88 -0.83 -16.37
C ARG A 24 -7.13 -2.07 -15.91
N ALA A 25 -6.51 -2.02 -14.73
CA ALA A 25 -5.88 -3.17 -14.11
C ALA A 25 -6.97 -4.03 -13.44
N SER A 26 -6.82 -5.35 -13.54
CA SER A 26 -7.75 -6.25 -12.86
C SER A 26 -7.68 -6.05 -11.34
N ALA A 27 -8.80 -6.29 -10.65
CA ALA A 27 -8.82 -6.24 -9.17
C ALA A 27 -7.78 -7.18 -8.55
N GLU A 28 -7.51 -8.32 -9.19
CA GLU A 28 -6.50 -9.27 -8.73
C GLU A 28 -5.07 -8.71 -8.85
N GLN A 29 -4.72 -8.08 -9.98
CA GLN A 29 -3.43 -7.41 -10.13
C GLN A 29 -3.27 -6.27 -9.11
N ARG A 30 -4.32 -5.48 -8.90
CA ARG A 30 -4.33 -4.41 -7.89
C ARG A 30 -4.14 -4.95 -6.48
N ALA A 31 -4.80 -6.05 -6.13
CA ALA A 31 -4.61 -6.73 -4.84
C ALA A 31 -3.17 -7.22 -4.66
N ARG A 32 -2.58 -7.84 -5.68
CA ARG A 32 -1.18 -8.30 -5.68
C ARG A 32 -0.18 -7.14 -5.55
N ALA A 33 -0.41 -6.03 -6.26
CA ALA A 33 0.40 -4.82 -6.12
C ALA A 33 0.27 -4.22 -4.70
N PHE A 34 -0.94 -4.16 -4.17
CA PHE A 34 -1.21 -3.67 -2.81
C PHE A 34 -0.51 -4.52 -1.74
N SER A 35 -0.57 -5.84 -1.86
CA SER A 35 0.16 -6.75 -0.96
C SER A 35 1.67 -6.77 -1.20
N ASN A 36 2.14 -6.20 -2.32
CA ASN A 36 3.50 -6.35 -2.83
C ASN A 36 3.89 -7.85 -2.93
N ASP A 37 2.99 -8.67 -3.45
CA ASP A 37 3.16 -10.12 -3.53
C ASP A 37 2.41 -10.72 -4.74
N GLY A 38 2.98 -11.75 -5.37
CA GLY A 38 2.33 -12.51 -6.45
C GLY A 38 2.30 -11.87 -7.84
N LEU A 39 2.98 -10.76 -8.07
CA LEU A 39 3.26 -10.25 -9.42
C LEU A 39 4.49 -10.95 -10.01
N LEU A 40 4.54 -11.04 -11.34
CA LEU A 40 5.67 -11.64 -12.05
C LEU A 40 6.64 -10.56 -12.54
N PRO A 41 7.93 -10.90 -12.74
CA PRO A 41 8.86 -10.02 -13.43
C PRO A 41 8.37 -9.64 -14.82
N PRO A 42 8.62 -8.39 -15.26
CA PRO A 42 9.37 -7.32 -14.59
C PRO A 42 8.55 -6.45 -13.62
N LEU A 43 7.25 -6.74 -13.46
CA LEU A 43 6.32 -5.88 -12.72
C LEU A 43 6.56 -5.93 -11.21
N ASP A 44 6.95 -7.09 -10.67
CA ASP A 44 7.33 -7.25 -9.25
C ASP A 44 8.50 -6.35 -8.84
N ALA A 45 9.50 -6.16 -9.71
CA ALA A 45 10.66 -5.33 -9.46
C ALA A 45 10.28 -3.84 -9.35
N LEU A 46 9.45 -3.33 -10.25
CA LEU A 46 8.92 -1.97 -10.20
C LEU A 46 8.07 -1.78 -8.93
N ILE A 47 7.11 -2.66 -8.69
CA ILE A 47 6.18 -2.59 -7.54
C ILE A 47 6.93 -2.69 -6.21
N GLY A 48 7.92 -3.59 -6.12
CA GLY A 48 8.79 -3.69 -4.96
C GLY A 48 9.62 -2.42 -4.73
N LYS A 49 10.12 -1.78 -5.80
CA LYS A 49 10.77 -0.47 -5.68
C LYS A 49 9.81 0.60 -5.18
N VAL A 50 8.59 0.68 -5.71
CA VAL A 50 7.57 1.64 -5.25
C VAL A 50 7.26 1.44 -3.77
N ALA A 51 7.11 0.19 -3.32
CA ALA A 51 6.80 -0.11 -1.92
C ALA A 51 7.97 0.18 -0.97
N ASP A 52 9.19 -0.22 -1.32
CA ASP A 52 10.30 -0.24 -0.35
C ASP A 52 11.29 0.92 -0.52
N ARG A 53 11.42 1.46 -1.74
CA ARG A 53 12.46 2.42 -2.12
C ARG A 53 12.00 3.33 -3.28
N PRO A 54 10.89 4.09 -3.12
CA PRO A 54 10.27 4.82 -4.23
C PRO A 54 11.18 5.86 -4.89
N ALA A 55 12.12 6.43 -4.15
CA ALA A 55 13.13 7.36 -4.68
C ALA A 55 14.14 6.71 -5.65
N GLN A 56 14.13 5.37 -5.78
CA GLN A 56 15.00 4.60 -6.67
C GLN A 56 14.24 4.04 -7.88
N VAL A 57 12.97 4.43 -8.09
CA VAL A 57 12.23 4.12 -9.31
C VAL A 57 12.83 4.94 -10.45
N THR A 58 13.12 4.27 -11.56
CA THR A 58 13.76 4.83 -12.74
C THR A 58 12.87 4.71 -13.97
N GLU A 59 13.19 5.44 -15.03
CA GLU A 59 12.51 5.32 -16.32
C GLU A 59 12.67 3.90 -16.90
N GLU A 60 13.83 3.28 -16.68
CA GLU A 60 14.10 1.90 -17.10
C GLU A 60 13.19 0.89 -16.41
N ASP A 61 12.80 1.13 -15.16
CA ASP A 61 11.85 0.27 -14.44
C ASP A 61 10.45 0.35 -15.05
N LEU A 62 10.02 1.56 -15.43
CA LEU A 62 8.73 1.80 -16.10
C LEU A 62 8.72 1.16 -17.49
N ALA A 63 9.76 1.41 -18.30
CA ALA A 63 9.89 0.84 -19.63
C ALA A 63 9.93 -0.70 -19.62
N ALA A 64 10.61 -1.30 -18.64
CA ALA A 64 10.60 -2.75 -18.46
C ALA A 64 9.19 -3.27 -18.12
N ALA A 65 8.48 -2.58 -17.22
CA ALA A 65 7.10 -2.94 -16.87
C ALA A 65 6.14 -2.78 -18.05
N GLU A 66 6.27 -1.75 -18.88
CA GLU A 66 5.48 -1.57 -20.11
C GLU A 66 5.74 -2.69 -21.12
N ALA A 67 7.00 -3.12 -21.27
CA ALA A 67 7.37 -4.23 -22.13
C ALA A 67 6.74 -5.58 -21.74
N SER A 68 6.16 -5.69 -20.53
CA SER A 68 5.37 -6.84 -20.10
C SER A 68 3.95 -6.90 -20.70
N GLY A 69 3.56 -5.88 -21.46
CA GLY A 69 2.23 -5.76 -22.08
C GLY A 69 1.21 -5.00 -21.22
N CYS A 70 1.64 -4.37 -20.13
CA CYS A 70 0.80 -3.45 -19.36
C CYS A 70 0.68 -2.11 -20.09
N THR A 71 -0.51 -1.52 -20.08
CA THR A 71 -0.69 -0.13 -20.55
C THR A 71 -0.20 0.86 -19.48
N GLU A 72 0.09 2.10 -19.88
CA GLU A 72 0.45 3.18 -18.94
C GLU A 72 -0.59 3.36 -17.83
N ASP A 73 -1.90 3.38 -18.18
CA ASP A 73 -2.99 3.44 -17.20
C ASP A 73 -2.93 2.29 -16.18
N GLN A 74 -2.64 1.06 -16.63
CA GLN A 74 -2.53 -0.10 -15.74
C GLN A 74 -1.33 0.05 -14.81
N LEU A 75 -0.18 0.48 -15.32
CA LEU A 75 1.00 0.72 -14.50
C LEU A 75 0.76 1.80 -13.46
N PHE A 76 0.15 2.92 -13.86
CA PHE A 76 -0.23 3.97 -12.93
C PHE A 76 -1.10 3.42 -11.79
N GLU A 77 -2.15 2.65 -12.12
CA GLU A 77 -3.02 2.03 -11.11
C GLU A 77 -2.25 1.10 -10.15
N LEU A 78 -1.34 0.27 -10.68
CA LEU A 78 -0.57 -0.67 -9.86
C LEU A 78 0.46 0.04 -8.96
N VAL A 79 1.11 1.09 -9.46
CA VAL A 79 2.01 1.95 -8.66
C VAL A 79 1.24 2.59 -7.49
N ILE A 80 0.04 3.11 -7.74
CA ILE A 80 -0.82 3.65 -6.68
C ILE A 80 -1.22 2.56 -5.68
N CYS A 81 -1.61 1.37 -6.14
CA CYS A 81 -1.94 0.25 -5.26
C CYS A 81 -0.77 -0.13 -4.35
N ALA A 82 0.44 -0.19 -4.89
CA ALA A 82 1.65 -0.52 -4.15
C ALA A 82 1.98 0.52 -3.07
N ALA A 83 1.95 1.80 -3.43
CA ALA A 83 2.22 2.90 -2.51
C ALA A 83 1.19 2.96 -1.37
N VAL A 84 -0.10 2.80 -1.69
CA VAL A 84 -1.17 2.77 -0.69
C VAL A 84 -1.06 1.52 0.19
N GLY A 85 -0.76 0.36 -0.39
CA GLY A 85 -0.57 -0.89 0.34
C GLY A 85 0.60 -0.83 1.32
N GLN A 86 1.72 -0.23 0.92
CA GLN A 86 2.83 0.02 1.85
C GLN A 86 2.43 0.99 2.96
N SER A 87 1.78 2.09 2.61
CA SER A 87 1.33 3.09 3.58
C SER A 87 0.36 2.48 4.60
N ALA A 88 -0.53 1.59 4.16
CA ALA A 88 -1.45 0.82 4.99
C ALA A 88 -0.70 -0.07 6.00
N ARG A 89 0.31 -0.83 5.55
CA ARG A 89 1.14 -1.65 6.44
C ARG A 89 1.88 -0.82 7.48
N LEU A 90 2.48 0.30 7.07
CA LEU A 90 3.17 1.23 7.99
C LEU A 90 2.21 1.83 9.02
N TYR A 91 1.00 2.20 8.58
CA TYR A 91 -0.04 2.73 9.47
C TYR A 91 -0.46 1.71 10.53
N GLU A 92 -0.79 0.48 10.13
CA GLU A 92 -1.18 -0.58 11.07
C GLU A 92 -0.03 -0.95 12.02
N ALA A 93 1.21 -1.04 11.52
CA ALA A 93 2.39 -1.28 12.35
C ALA A 93 2.60 -0.14 13.39
N GLY A 94 2.41 1.11 12.98
CA GLY A 94 2.48 2.27 13.87
C GLY A 94 1.41 2.25 14.96
N LEU A 95 0.16 1.89 14.62
CA LEU A 95 -0.92 1.73 15.60
C LEU A 95 -0.64 0.58 16.58
N ALA A 96 -0.12 -0.55 16.10
CA ALA A 96 0.24 -1.68 16.94
C ALA A 96 1.34 -1.30 17.94
N ALA A 97 2.38 -0.60 17.47
CA ALA A 97 3.47 -0.11 18.33
C ALA A 97 2.95 0.88 19.39
N LEU A 98 2.04 1.79 19.03
CA LEU A 98 1.45 2.73 19.98
C LEU A 98 0.59 2.01 21.04
N ALA A 99 -0.19 1.00 20.64
CA ALA A 99 -0.99 0.20 21.55
C ALA A 99 -0.11 -0.56 22.55
N GLU A 100 0.97 -1.19 22.07
CA GLU A 100 1.95 -1.90 22.91
C GLU A 100 2.60 -0.96 23.93
N ALA A 101 3.05 0.23 23.49
CA ALA A 101 3.65 1.23 24.37
C ALA A 101 2.68 1.73 25.44
N THR A 102 1.41 1.94 25.08
CA THR A 102 0.37 2.42 26.00
C THR A 102 -0.01 1.36 27.03
N LEU A 103 -0.01 0.07 26.65
CA LEU A 103 -0.25 -1.04 27.57
C LEU A 103 0.91 -1.22 28.56
N LYS A 104 2.17 -1.08 28.11
CA LYS A 104 3.36 -1.14 28.98
C LYS A 104 3.50 0.06 29.93
N GLY A 105 2.91 1.21 29.58
CA GLY A 105 3.01 2.46 30.34
C GLY A 105 1.94 2.68 31.43
N ARG A 106 1.01 1.75 31.66
CA ARG A 106 0.06 1.82 32.80
C ARG A 106 0.71 1.14 34.01
N PRO A 107 1.16 1.89 35.03
CA PRO A 107 1.94 1.29 36.09
C PRO A 107 1.06 0.63 37.14
N ASP A 108 1.44 -0.60 37.47
CA ASP A 108 1.23 -1.28 38.77
C ASP A 108 1.94 -0.54 39.93
N HIS A 109 2.01 0.79 39.90
CA HIS A 109 2.57 1.64 40.95
C HIS A 109 1.43 2.35 41.68
N ALA A 110 0.54 1.55 42.25
CA ALA A 110 -0.36 1.96 43.31
C ALA A 110 -0.41 0.82 44.33
N THR A 111 0.62 0.74 45.17
CA THR A 111 0.53 0.11 46.50
C THR A 111 1.18 1.04 47.51
#